data_AF-A0A9X7UCD2-F1
#
_entry.id   AF-A0A9X7UCD2-F1
#
_cell.length_a   1.000
_cell.length_b   1.000
_cell.length_c   1.000
_cell.angle_alpha   90.00
_cell.angle_beta   90.00
_cell.angle_gamma   90.00
#
_symmetry.space_group_name_H-M   'P 1'
#
loop_
_entity.id
_entity.type
_entity.pdbx_description
1 polymer ?
#
loop_
_entity_poly.entity_id
_entity_poly.type
_entity_poly.pdbx_seq_one_letter_code
_entity_poly.pdbx_strand_id
1 'polypeptide(L)' 'MTTPDDVNYLLRRAQQEARKAKEALQRGDHMMAVYAHRELATRYEATAACIARELTKH' A
#
# COMPACT_ATOMS: atom_id res chain seq x y z
N MET A 1 6.06 -0.99 19.83
CA MET A 1 6.88 0.06 19.19
C MET A 1 6.72 -0.12 17.70
N THR A 2 6.09 0.83 17.02
CA THR A 2 6.17 0.94 15.57
C THR A 2 7.59 1.33 15.20
N THR A 3 8.16 0.67 14.20
CA THR A 3 9.56 0.82 13.81
C THR A 3 9.68 1.36 12.39
N PRO A 4 10.84 1.93 12.02
CA PRO A 4 11.13 2.25 10.61
C PRO A 4 10.95 1.04 9.67
N ASP A 5 11.17 -0.18 10.17
CA ASP A 5 10.94 -1.41 9.40
C ASP A 5 9.47 -1.65 9.09
N ASP A 6 8.55 -1.25 9.98
CA ASP A 6 7.10 -1.31 9.72
C ASP A 6 6.68 -0.35 8.59
N VAL A 7 7.28 0.86 8.55
CA VAL A 7 7.05 1.82 7.45
C VAL A 7 7.53 1.22 6.13
N ASN A 8 8.74 0.67 6.10
CA ASN A 8 9.31 0.05 4.90
C ASN A 8 8.52 -1.20 4.46
N TYR A 9 8.00 -1.98 5.40
CA TYR A 9 7.11 -3.10 5.12
C TYR A 9 5.82 -2.62 4.44
N LEU A 10 5.15 -1.62 5.02
CA LEU A 10 3.90 -1.08 4.49
C LEU A 10 4.10 -0.47 3.08
N LEU A 11 5.19 0.27 2.86
CA LEU A 11 5.51 0.80 1.53
C LEU A 11 5.75 -0.31 0.50
N ARG A 12 6.44 -1.39 0.87
CA ARG A 12 6.62 -2.56 -0.01
C ARG A 12 5.28 -3.22 -0.33
N ARG A 13 4.39 -3.35 0.65
CA ARG A 13 3.03 -3.90 0.45
C ARG A 13 2.20 -3.00 -0.47
N ALA A 14 2.26 -1.68 -0.30
CA ALA A 14 1.59 -0.74 -1.18
C ALA A 14 2.03 -0.91 -2.64
N GLN A 15 3.34 -0.98 -2.89
CA GLN A 15 3.88 -1.19 -4.24
C GLN A 15 3.44 -2.52 -4.85
N GLN A 16 3.41 -3.59 -4.05
CA GLN A 16 2.92 -4.90 -4.50
C GLN A 16 1.44 -4.84 -4.92
N GLU A 17 0.58 -4.23 -4.11
CA GLU A 17 -0.84 -4.12 -4.44
C GLU A 17 -1.08 -3.18 -5.65
N ALA A 18 -0.33 -2.09 -5.77
CA ALA A 18 -0.38 -1.23 -6.95
C ALA A 18 0.04 -1.98 -8.22
N ARG A 19 1.05 -2.86 -8.13
CA ARG A 19 1.45 -3.73 -9.23
C ARG A 19 0.36 -4.74 -9.59
N LYS A 20 -0.25 -5.41 -8.60
CA LYS A 20 -1.38 -6.33 -8.82
C LYS A 20 -2.57 -5.64 -9.48
N ALA A 21 -2.87 -4.39 -9.11
CA ALA A 21 -3.92 -3.61 -9.77
C ALA A 21 -3.62 -3.39 -11.27
N LYS A 22 -2.35 -3.09 -11.62
CA LYS A 22 -1.92 -2.95 -13.02
C LYS A 22 -2.01 -4.28 -13.77
N GLU A 23 -1.54 -5.36 -13.17
CA GLU A 23 -1.61 -6.70 -13.74
C GLU A 23 -3.07 -7.15 -13.95
N ALA A 24 -3.94 -6.92 -12.97
CA ALA A 24 -5.37 -7.22 -13.08
C ALA A 24 -6.04 -6.44 -14.22
N LEU A 25 -5.72 -5.15 -14.35
CA LEU A 25 -6.23 -4.33 -15.44
C LEU A 25 -5.72 -4.83 -16.81
N GLN A 26 -4.44 -5.19 -16.91
CA GLN A 26 -3.84 -5.71 -18.15
C GLN A 26 -4.40 -7.08 -18.55
N ARG A 27 -4.72 -7.94 -17.59
CA ARG A 27 -5.37 -9.24 -17.83
C ARG A 27 -6.84 -9.11 -18.24
N GLY A 28 -7.44 -7.92 -18.10
CA GLY A 28 -8.87 -7.73 -18.28
C GLY A 28 -9.69 -8.37 -17.16
N ASP A 29 -9.11 -8.51 -15.96
CA ASP A 29 -9.83 -9.01 -14.80
C ASP A 29 -11.00 -8.08 -14.45
N HIS A 30 -11.93 -8.59 -13.65
CA HIS A 30 -13.07 -7.81 -13.19
C HIS A 30 -12.63 -6.52 -12.48
N MET A 31 -13.25 -5.38 -12.82
CA MET A 31 -12.86 -4.06 -12.32
C MET A 31 -12.86 -3.96 -10.79
N MET A 32 -13.71 -4.73 -10.10
CA MET A 32 -13.68 -4.79 -8.62
C MET A 32 -12.35 -5.31 -8.07
N ALA A 33 -11.68 -6.25 -8.75
CA ALA A 33 -10.36 -6.72 -8.34
C ALA A 33 -9.31 -5.61 -8.52
N VAL A 34 -9.38 -4.87 -9.62
CA VAL A 34 -8.52 -3.69 -9.85
C VAL A 34 -8.72 -2.66 -8.75
N TYR A 35 -9.97 -2.33 -8.40
CA TYR A 35 -10.27 -1.36 -7.35
C TYR A 35 -9.86 -1.83 -5.97
N ALA A 36 -10.08 -3.11 -5.63
CA ALA A 36 -9.65 -3.68 -4.35
C ALA A 36 -8.13 -3.55 -4.16
N HIS A 37 -7.34 -3.88 -5.19
CA HIS A 37 -5.89 -3.73 -5.13
C HIS A 37 -5.44 -2.26 -5.03
N ARG A 38 -6.12 -1.33 -5.73
CA ARG A 38 -5.84 0.10 -5.61
C ARG A 38 -6.14 0.63 -4.21
N GLU A 39 -7.28 0.24 -3.64
CA GLU A 39 -7.68 0.64 -2.30
C GLU A 39 -6.69 0.13 -1.25
N LEU A 40 -6.27 -1.13 -1.35
CA LEU A 40 -5.25 -1.70 -0.46
C LEU A 40 -3.91 -0.96 -0.56
N ALA A 41 -3.47 -0.62 -1.77
CA ALA A 41 -2.24 0.16 -1.96
C ALA A 41 -2.31 1.51 -1.23
N THR A 42 -3.39 2.26 -1.44
CA THR A 42 -3.61 3.57 -0.78
C THR A 42 -3.69 3.45 0.74
N ARG A 43 -4.37 2.41 1.26
CA ARG A 43 -4.44 2.17 2.72
C ARG A 43 -3.07 1.92 3.33
N TYR A 44 -2.22 1.13 2.67
CA TYR A 44 -0.86 0.88 3.13
C TYR A 44 0.01 2.14 3.09
N GLU A 45 -0.07 2.95 2.03
CA GLU A 45 0.65 4.24 1.94
C GLU A 45 0.20 5.22 3.03
N ALA A 46 -1.10 5.37 3.23
CA ALA A 46 -1.65 6.23 4.26
C ALA A 46 -1.19 5.81 5.67
N THR A 47 -1.22 4.50 5.94
CA THR A 47 -0.77 3.95 7.22
C THR A 47 0.74 4.18 7.42
N ALA A 48 1.55 3.94 6.39
CA ALA A 48 2.98 4.20 6.43
C ALA A 48 3.28 5.69 6.71
N ALA A 49 2.53 6.60 6.09
CA ALA A 49 2.67 8.04 6.30
C ALA A 49 2.28 8.46 7.73
N CYS A 50 1.21 7.88 8.29
CA CYS A 50 0.83 8.11 9.69
C CYS A 50 1.94 7.69 10.66
N ILE A 51 2.46 6.47 10.50
CA ILE A 51 3.53 5.93 11.36
C ILE A 51 4.82 6.74 11.20
N ALA A 52 5.22 7.05 9.96
CA ALA A 52 6.42 7.85 9.70
C ALA A 52 6.32 9.24 10.37
N ARG A 53 5.13 9.86 10.34
CA ARG A 53 4.88 11.14 11.03
C ARG A 53 4.94 11.04 12.55
N GLU A 54 4.55 9.90 13.12
CA GLU A 54 4.68 9.66 14.56
C GLU A 54 6.14 9.48 14.95
N LEU A 55 6.91 8.74 14.15
CA LEU A 55 8.34 8.53 14.37
C LEU A 55 9.17 9.81 14.30
N THR A 56 8.78 10.80 13.48
CA THR A 56 9.50 12.09 13.40
C THR A 56 9.16 13.09 14.49
N LYS A 57 8.13 12.83 15.30
CA LYS A 57 7.72 13.70 16.42
C LYS A 57 8.43 13.34 17.75
N HIS A 58 9.11 12.21 17.80
CA HIS A 58 9.83 11.69 18.97
C HIS A 58 11.34 11.77 18.75
#